data_AF-A0A944BFV2-F1
#
_entry.id   AF-A0A944BFV2-F1
#
_cell.length_a   1.000
_cell.length_b   1.000
_cell.length_c   1.000
_cell.angle_alpha   90.00
_cell.angle_beta   90.00
_cell.angle_gamma   90.00
#
_symmetry.space_group_name_H-M   'P 1'
#
loop_
_entity.id
_entity.type
_entity.pdbx_description
1 polymer ?
#
loop_
_entity_poly.entity_id
_entity_poly.type
_entity_poly.pdbx_seq_one_letter_code
_entity_poly.pdbx_strand_id
1 'polypeptide(L)'
;MKYDKLSSVADEFINHEEILSTLEWVEANKENKALIESIITKAEKCEGIDHREAALLLACTDKELIEKMFSLARRIKQKFYGNRIVMFAPLYLSNHCINGCVYCPYHAKNRSIPRKKLTQEEIAAEVIALEAMGHKRLALEAGEHPTMNPIEYILESIKTIYSIKEGKGAIRRVNVNIAATTVENYRKLKDAGIGTYILFQETYHRADYEALHPTGPKSDYAYHTEAMDRAMQGGIDDVGIGVLFGLERYMYDFIGLLMHAEHLEAKYGCGPHTISVPRICPADDINPDEFANVISDEIFEHIVAVLRIAVPYTGMIVSTRESAKVRAKVLQLGVSQISGGSRTSVGGYTHEERDEETTQFDVSDRRSLDEIVGWLLDLGYIPSFCTACYREGRTGDRFMSLLKRGQIANCCQPNALMTLKEYAEDYASPAVKTKIETLIAKEINNVPNIKIRERAVENLKQIALGKRDFRF
;
A
#
# COMPACT_ATOMS: atom_id res chain seq x y z
N MET A 1 29.68 -0.55 -12.98
CA MET A 1 29.20 -1.71 -12.18
C MET A 1 28.23 -2.50 -13.03
N LYS A 2 28.17 -3.84 -12.87
CA LYS A 2 27.24 -4.70 -13.59
C LYS A 2 25.95 -4.85 -12.77
N TYR A 3 24.79 -4.87 -13.42
CA TYR A 3 23.52 -5.18 -12.74
C TYR A 3 23.58 -6.57 -12.08
N ASP A 4 23.28 -6.60 -10.79
CA ASP A 4 23.16 -7.82 -10.00
C ASP A 4 22.03 -7.70 -8.97
N LYS A 5 20.90 -8.34 -9.27
CA LYS A 5 19.75 -8.41 -8.37
C LYS A 5 20.00 -9.19 -7.07
N LEU A 6 21.11 -9.91 -6.92
CA LEU A 6 21.47 -10.58 -5.66
C LEU A 6 22.39 -9.74 -4.78
N SER A 7 22.91 -8.61 -5.29
CA SER A 7 23.83 -7.76 -4.56
C SER A 7 23.22 -7.15 -3.31
N SER A 8 24.04 -6.76 -2.34
CA SER A 8 23.64 -5.93 -1.19
C SER A 8 23.94 -4.46 -1.38
N VAL A 9 24.47 -4.06 -2.53
CA VAL A 9 24.90 -2.68 -2.82
C VAL A 9 23.85 -2.01 -3.69
N ALA A 10 23.30 -0.88 -3.22
CA ALA A 10 22.22 -0.16 -3.91
C ALA A 10 22.45 0.03 -5.42
N ASP A 11 23.64 0.50 -5.81
CA ASP A 11 24.00 0.80 -7.21
C ASP A 11 24.16 -0.44 -8.11
N GLU A 12 24.17 -1.65 -7.52
CA GLU A 12 24.29 -2.90 -8.26
C GLU A 12 22.92 -3.52 -8.54
N PHE A 13 21.97 -3.46 -7.60
CA PHE A 13 20.60 -3.96 -7.82
C PHE A 13 19.62 -2.88 -8.32
N ILE A 14 19.93 -1.59 -8.15
CA ILE A 14 19.33 -0.45 -8.87
C ILE A 14 20.40 0.16 -9.77
N ASN A 15 20.80 -0.59 -10.78
CA ASN A 15 21.91 -0.20 -11.63
C ASN A 15 21.50 0.86 -12.67
N HIS A 16 22.15 2.02 -12.61
CA HIS A 16 21.87 3.15 -13.51
C HIS A 16 22.01 2.79 -15.00
N GLU A 17 23.10 2.12 -15.37
CA GLU A 17 23.37 1.72 -16.77
C GLU A 17 22.34 0.72 -17.29
N GLU A 18 21.87 -0.20 -16.44
CA GLU A 18 20.79 -1.12 -16.81
C GLU A 18 19.47 -0.39 -17.07
N ILE A 19 19.15 0.62 -16.26
CA ILE A 19 17.95 1.44 -16.47
C ILE A 19 18.07 2.25 -17.76
N LEU A 20 19.22 2.88 -18.02
CA LEU A 20 19.46 3.60 -19.28
C LEU A 20 19.39 2.68 -20.50
N SER A 21 20.04 1.52 -20.44
CA SER A 21 19.95 0.49 -21.49
C SER A 21 18.52 0.00 -21.70
N THR A 22 17.73 -0.10 -20.63
CA THR A 22 16.30 -0.44 -20.70
C THR A 22 15.52 0.65 -21.41
N LEU A 23 15.73 1.92 -21.06
CA LEU A 23 15.06 3.06 -21.70
C LEU A 23 15.38 3.15 -23.20
N GLU A 24 16.65 2.95 -23.58
CA GLU A 24 17.06 2.89 -24.99
C GLU A 24 16.38 1.73 -25.74
N TRP A 25 16.35 0.56 -25.11
CA TRP A 25 15.68 -0.61 -25.69
C TRP A 25 14.18 -0.39 -25.83
N VAL A 26 13.53 0.25 -24.86
CA VAL A 26 12.12 0.62 -24.91
C VAL A 26 11.87 1.60 -26.05
N GLU A 27 12.69 2.65 -26.19
CA GLU A 27 12.52 3.63 -27.27
C GLU A 27 12.64 2.99 -28.65
N ALA A 28 13.58 2.05 -28.82
CA ALA A 28 13.74 1.30 -30.07
C ALA A 28 12.58 0.33 -30.37
N ASN A 29 11.78 -0.06 -29.36
CA ASN A 29 10.77 -1.11 -29.49
C ASN A 29 9.33 -0.67 -29.18
N LYS A 30 9.08 0.56 -28.74
CA LYS A 30 7.74 1.03 -28.32
C LYS A 30 6.67 0.94 -29.40
N GLU A 31 7.07 0.91 -30.68
CA GLU A 31 6.17 0.71 -31.83
C GLU A 31 6.15 -0.75 -32.34
N ASN A 32 6.91 -1.66 -31.73
CA ASN A 32 7.00 -3.06 -32.11
C ASN A 32 5.80 -3.86 -31.55
N LYS A 33 4.67 -3.77 -32.25
CA LYS A 33 3.41 -4.42 -31.85
C LYS A 33 3.54 -5.92 -31.61
N ALA A 34 4.29 -6.64 -32.45
CA ALA A 34 4.46 -8.08 -32.33
C ALA A 34 5.18 -8.47 -31.03
N LEU A 35 6.22 -7.69 -30.66
CA LEU A 35 6.93 -7.89 -29.40
C LEU A 35 6.02 -7.59 -28.20
N ILE A 36 5.31 -6.46 -28.21
CA ILE A 36 4.37 -6.09 -27.14
C ILE A 36 3.29 -7.17 -26.96
N GLU A 37 2.69 -7.65 -28.05
CA GLU A 37 1.72 -8.74 -28.00
C GLU A 37 2.30 -10.05 -27.44
N SER A 38 3.56 -10.36 -27.76
CA SER A 38 4.23 -11.53 -27.20
C SER A 38 4.44 -11.41 -25.68
N ILE A 39 4.75 -10.22 -25.19
CA ILE A 39 4.91 -9.94 -23.75
C ILE A 39 3.56 -10.03 -23.04
N ILE A 40 2.49 -9.45 -23.62
CA ILE A 40 1.12 -9.59 -23.09
C ILE A 40 0.75 -11.08 -23.00
N THR A 41 1.04 -11.85 -24.06
CA THR A 41 0.79 -13.31 -24.11
C THR A 41 1.57 -14.06 -23.05
N LYS A 42 2.85 -13.73 -22.84
CA LYS A 42 3.67 -14.29 -21.76
C LYS A 42 3.04 -14.03 -20.39
N ALA A 43 2.62 -12.79 -20.15
CA ALA A 43 2.06 -12.36 -18.87
C ALA A 43 0.70 -12.99 -18.53
N GLU A 44 -0.01 -13.57 -19.51
CA GLU A 44 -1.25 -14.32 -19.28
C GLU A 44 -1.09 -15.51 -18.34
N LYS A 45 0.14 -16.06 -18.23
CA LYS A 45 0.50 -17.12 -17.28
C LYS A 45 0.44 -16.67 -15.83
N CYS A 46 0.46 -15.36 -15.57
CA CYS A 46 0.48 -14.77 -14.23
C CYS A 46 1.75 -15.13 -13.44
N GLU A 47 2.89 -15.28 -14.12
CA GLU A 47 4.19 -15.60 -13.51
C GLU A 47 5.08 -14.36 -13.32
N GLY A 48 4.57 -13.18 -13.70
CA GLY A 48 5.31 -11.93 -13.75
C GLY A 48 6.06 -11.73 -15.07
N ILE A 49 6.51 -10.50 -15.28
CA ILE A 49 7.40 -10.09 -16.37
C ILE A 49 8.51 -9.21 -15.78
N ASP A 50 9.65 -9.14 -16.45
CA ASP A 50 10.79 -8.36 -15.93
C ASP A 50 10.61 -6.85 -16.15
N HIS A 51 11.50 -6.08 -15.53
CA HIS A 51 11.50 -4.62 -15.60
C HIS A 51 11.60 -4.07 -17.04
N ARG A 52 12.33 -4.75 -17.96
CA ARG A 52 12.46 -4.33 -19.36
C ARG A 52 11.14 -4.52 -20.11
N GLU A 53 10.57 -5.72 -20.01
CA GLU A 53 9.29 -6.07 -20.62
C GLU A 53 8.16 -5.15 -20.11
N ALA A 54 8.11 -4.92 -18.80
CA ALA A 54 7.11 -4.04 -18.19
C ALA A 54 7.27 -2.58 -18.62
N ALA A 55 8.50 -2.07 -18.71
CA ALA A 55 8.74 -0.71 -19.19
C ALA A 55 8.29 -0.53 -20.65
N LEU A 56 8.49 -1.55 -21.49
CA LEU A 56 7.99 -1.54 -22.87
C LEU A 56 6.46 -1.54 -22.93
N LEU A 57 5.79 -2.33 -22.07
CA LEU A 57 4.33 -2.27 -21.95
C LEU A 57 3.86 -0.87 -21.55
N LEU A 58 4.50 -0.24 -20.56
CA LEU A 58 4.14 1.10 -20.10
C LEU A 58 4.35 2.18 -21.18
N ALA A 59 5.37 2.03 -22.02
CA ALA A 59 5.67 2.96 -23.11
C ALA A 59 4.76 2.80 -24.34
N CYS A 60 3.97 1.73 -24.42
CA CYS A 60 3.06 1.48 -25.54
C CYS A 60 2.00 2.59 -25.64
N THR A 61 1.84 3.16 -26.84
CA THR A 61 0.84 4.20 -27.14
C THR A 61 -0.33 3.67 -27.99
N ASP A 62 -0.24 2.44 -28.49
CA ASP A 62 -1.30 1.81 -29.29
C ASP A 62 -2.53 1.49 -28.41
N LYS A 63 -3.67 2.07 -28.79
CA LYS A 63 -4.92 1.99 -28.01
C LYS A 63 -5.47 0.57 -27.89
N GLU A 64 -5.31 -0.27 -28.91
CA GLU A 64 -5.82 -1.65 -28.87
C GLU A 64 -4.96 -2.50 -27.93
N LEU A 65 -3.65 -2.33 -27.98
CA LEU A 65 -2.72 -3.00 -27.06
C LEU A 65 -2.92 -2.52 -25.61
N ILE A 66 -3.15 -1.23 -25.39
CA ILE A 66 -3.48 -0.69 -24.05
C ILE A 66 -4.76 -1.33 -23.51
N GLU A 67 -5.82 -1.45 -24.31
CA GLU A 67 -7.05 -2.10 -23.85
C GLU A 67 -6.84 -3.60 -23.58
N LYS A 68 -6.00 -4.29 -24.37
CA LYS A 68 -5.57 -5.67 -24.07
C LYS A 68 -4.85 -5.75 -22.71
N MET A 69 -3.95 -4.80 -22.41
CA MET A 69 -3.28 -4.71 -21.12
C MET A 69 -4.25 -4.45 -19.97
N PHE A 70 -5.20 -3.53 -20.12
CA PHE A 70 -6.24 -3.28 -19.10
C PHE A 70 -7.16 -4.49 -18.88
N SER A 71 -7.51 -5.21 -19.95
CA SER A 71 -8.24 -6.48 -19.86
C SER A 71 -7.44 -7.55 -19.09
N LEU A 72 -6.16 -7.70 -19.42
CA LEU A 72 -5.25 -8.62 -18.73
C LEU A 72 -5.09 -8.26 -17.24
N ALA A 73 -4.86 -7.00 -16.92
CA ALA A 73 -4.71 -6.51 -15.55
C ALA A 73 -5.98 -6.78 -14.71
N ARG A 74 -7.17 -6.51 -15.28
CA ARG A 74 -8.47 -6.89 -14.68
C ARG A 74 -8.57 -8.39 -14.40
N ARG A 75 -8.19 -9.24 -15.38
CA ARG A 75 -8.20 -10.70 -15.24
C ARG A 75 -7.25 -11.20 -14.15
N ILE A 76 -6.02 -10.67 -14.11
CA ILE A 76 -5.03 -11.01 -13.08
C ILE A 76 -5.55 -10.58 -11.70
N LYS A 77 -6.05 -9.35 -11.58
CA LYS A 77 -6.65 -8.86 -10.33
C LYS A 77 -7.78 -9.78 -9.87
N GLN A 78 -8.69 -10.14 -10.77
CA GLN A 78 -9.82 -11.02 -10.45
C GLN A 78 -9.36 -12.40 -10.00
N LYS A 79 -8.34 -12.98 -10.64
CA LYS A 79 -7.79 -14.30 -10.31
C LYS A 79 -7.24 -14.37 -8.88
N PHE A 80 -6.51 -13.35 -8.43
CA PHE A 80 -5.82 -13.40 -7.13
C PHE A 80 -6.54 -12.64 -6.01
N TYR A 81 -7.14 -11.50 -6.31
CA TYR A 81 -7.79 -10.62 -5.33
C TYR A 81 -9.32 -10.66 -5.44
N GLY A 82 -9.85 -11.09 -6.59
CA GLY A 82 -11.28 -11.02 -6.86
C GLY A 82 -11.81 -9.58 -6.70
N ASN A 83 -13.05 -9.51 -6.23
CA ASN A 83 -13.71 -8.26 -5.90
C ASN A 83 -13.32 -7.70 -4.52
N ARG A 84 -12.38 -8.32 -3.80
CA ARG A 84 -12.03 -7.89 -2.44
C ARG A 84 -11.14 -6.65 -2.48
N ILE A 85 -11.46 -5.68 -1.63
CA ILE A 85 -10.66 -4.48 -1.41
C ILE A 85 -10.41 -4.33 0.09
N VAL A 86 -9.14 -4.38 0.49
CA VAL A 86 -8.75 -4.27 1.89
C VAL A 86 -8.73 -2.80 2.31
N MET A 87 -9.38 -2.49 3.43
CA MET A 87 -9.51 -1.14 3.96
C MET A 87 -8.53 -0.93 5.13
N PHE A 88 -7.92 0.25 5.19
CA PHE A 88 -7.10 0.70 6.32
C PHE A 88 -7.23 2.22 6.51
N ALA A 89 -6.64 2.75 7.58
CA ALA A 89 -6.46 4.19 7.77
C ALA A 89 -4.99 4.50 8.13
N PRO A 90 -4.44 5.62 7.65
CA PRO A 90 -3.17 6.12 8.19
C PRO A 90 -3.40 6.74 9.57
N LEU A 91 -2.44 6.60 10.48
CA LEU A 91 -2.42 7.29 11.77
C LEU A 91 -1.09 8.03 11.91
N TYR A 92 -1.14 9.36 11.85
CA TYR A 92 0.02 10.22 11.96
C TYR A 92 0.34 10.48 13.43
N LEU A 93 1.47 9.93 13.90
CA LEU A 93 1.89 10.02 15.29
C LEU A 93 2.68 11.29 15.60
N SER A 94 3.46 11.77 14.62
CA SER A 94 4.26 12.97 14.77
C SER A 94 4.72 13.53 13.43
N ASN A 95 4.72 14.85 13.30
CA ASN A 95 5.30 15.57 12.16
C ASN A 95 6.67 16.21 12.48
N HIS A 96 7.30 15.88 13.61
CA HIS A 96 8.68 16.27 13.86
C HIS A 96 9.60 15.56 12.86
N CYS A 97 10.33 16.32 12.05
CA CYS A 97 11.23 15.79 11.04
C CYS A 97 12.48 16.67 10.90
N ILE A 98 13.65 16.05 10.80
CA ILE A 98 14.94 16.75 10.61
C ILE A 98 15.40 16.78 9.15
N ASN A 99 14.69 16.11 8.24
CA ASN A 99 15.04 16.06 6.82
C ASN A 99 14.59 17.29 6.05
N GLY A 100 15.27 17.56 4.94
CA GLY A 100 14.99 18.69 4.04
C GLY A 100 14.22 18.33 2.77
N CYS A 101 13.39 17.27 2.78
CA CYS A 101 12.72 16.78 1.57
C CYS A 101 11.90 17.90 0.90
N VAL A 102 12.23 18.28 -0.33
CA VAL A 102 11.69 19.49 -0.99
C VAL A 102 10.21 19.37 -1.42
N TYR A 103 9.62 18.19 -1.24
CA TYR A 103 8.25 17.86 -1.67
C TYR A 103 7.32 17.55 -0.49
N CYS A 104 7.79 17.70 0.75
CA CYS A 104 7.05 17.31 1.94
C CYS A 104 6.91 18.51 2.90
N PRO A 105 5.68 18.87 3.32
CA PRO A 105 5.47 20.02 4.23
C PRO A 105 6.13 19.81 5.59
N TYR A 106 6.37 18.57 6.00
CA TYR A 106 7.04 18.28 7.25
C TYR A 106 8.54 18.56 7.21
N HIS A 107 9.12 19.01 6.10
CA HIS A 107 10.55 19.25 6.02
C HIS A 107 11.03 20.27 7.07
N ALA A 108 12.28 20.11 7.52
CA ALA A 108 12.83 20.83 8.67
C ALA A 108 12.92 22.35 8.50
N LYS A 109 12.80 22.88 7.28
CA LYS A 109 12.77 24.33 7.00
C LYS A 109 11.38 24.95 7.08
N ASN A 110 10.32 24.15 6.98
CA ASN A 110 8.93 24.64 7.05
C ASN A 110 8.68 25.07 8.49
N ARG A 111 8.26 26.32 8.65
CA ARG A 111 7.90 26.98 9.91
C ARG A 111 6.44 27.41 9.97
N SER A 112 5.68 27.29 8.87
CA SER A 112 4.24 27.53 8.82
C SER A 112 3.47 26.38 9.49
N ILE A 113 3.93 25.14 9.33
CA ILE A 113 3.27 23.98 9.94
C ILE A 113 3.62 23.82 11.43
N PRO A 114 2.63 23.78 12.35
CA PRO A 114 2.86 23.51 13.76
C PRO A 114 3.45 22.11 13.98
N ARG A 115 4.46 22.01 14.85
CA ARG A 115 5.07 20.71 15.20
C ARG A 115 4.32 20.04 16.34
N LYS A 116 3.84 18.83 16.10
CA LYS A 116 3.01 18.03 17.00
C LYS A 116 3.55 16.60 17.09
N LYS A 117 3.47 16.04 18.29
CA LYS A 117 3.75 14.65 18.62
C LYS A 117 2.67 14.21 19.61
N LEU A 118 2.03 13.08 19.33
CA LEU A 118 1.00 12.55 20.21
C LEU A 118 1.61 11.95 21.48
N THR A 119 0.93 12.14 22.62
CA THR A 119 1.18 11.32 23.82
C THR A 119 0.53 9.94 23.67
N GLN A 120 0.86 9.00 24.56
CA GLN A 120 0.23 7.68 24.53
C GLN A 120 -1.28 7.77 24.82
N GLU A 121 -1.71 8.72 25.64
CA GLU A 121 -3.12 8.99 25.90
C GLU A 121 -3.84 9.54 24.66
N GLU A 122 -3.20 10.44 23.92
CA GLU A 122 -3.75 10.95 22.65
C GLU A 122 -3.79 9.85 21.59
N ILE A 123 -2.76 9.00 21.50
CA ILE A 123 -2.76 7.83 20.62
C ILE A 123 -3.92 6.89 20.97
N ALA A 124 -4.15 6.63 22.26
CA ALA A 124 -5.27 5.82 22.70
C ALA A 124 -6.61 6.42 22.25
N ALA A 125 -6.79 7.74 22.40
CA ALA A 125 -8.00 8.44 21.95
C ALA A 125 -8.21 8.36 20.43
N GLU A 126 -7.14 8.54 19.64
CA GLU A 126 -7.18 8.39 18.18
C GLU A 126 -7.55 6.95 17.76
N VAL A 127 -6.99 5.95 18.44
CA VAL A 127 -7.30 4.54 18.18
C VAL A 127 -8.75 4.22 18.52
N ILE A 128 -9.27 4.74 19.64
CA ILE A 128 -10.68 4.61 20.02
C ILE A 128 -11.58 5.21 18.92
N ALA A 129 -11.26 6.39 18.42
CA ALA A 129 -12.02 7.03 17.33
C ALA A 129 -11.98 6.18 16.04
N LEU A 130 -10.80 5.68 15.67
CA LEU A 130 -10.62 4.80 14.50
C LEU A 130 -11.36 3.47 14.64
N GLU A 131 -11.38 2.89 15.84
CA GLU A 131 -12.15 1.67 16.16
C GLU A 131 -13.65 1.92 16.05
N ALA A 132 -14.13 3.07 16.56
CA ALA A 132 -15.52 3.49 16.48
C ALA A 132 -15.97 3.75 15.03
N MET A 133 -15.07 4.17 14.13
CA MET A 133 -15.34 4.23 12.70
C MET A 133 -15.47 2.84 12.06
N GLY A 134 -14.89 1.82 12.69
CA GLY A 134 -14.92 0.43 12.24
C GLY A 134 -13.59 -0.09 11.71
N HIS A 135 -12.51 0.69 11.74
CA HIS A 135 -11.19 0.24 11.30
C HIS A 135 -10.67 -0.93 12.16
N LYS A 136 -9.86 -1.78 11.51
CA LYS A 136 -9.15 -2.92 12.12
C LYS A 136 -7.69 -3.00 11.68
N ARG A 137 -7.26 -2.07 10.82
CA ARG A 137 -5.96 -2.02 10.15
C ARG A 137 -5.49 -0.58 10.11
N LEU A 138 -4.30 -0.32 10.63
CA LEU A 138 -3.68 1.00 10.60
C LEU A 138 -2.34 0.96 9.86
N ALA A 139 -1.95 2.09 9.30
CA ALA A 139 -0.58 2.37 8.85
C ALA A 139 -0.07 3.57 9.66
N LEU A 140 0.97 3.35 10.48
CA LEU A 140 1.57 4.41 11.28
C LEU A 140 2.48 5.26 10.41
N GLU A 141 2.37 6.57 10.57
CA GLU A 141 3.16 7.56 9.85
C GLU A 141 3.85 8.46 10.88
N ALA A 142 5.17 8.61 10.80
CA ALA A 142 5.92 9.53 11.65
C ALA A 142 7.12 10.15 10.92
N GLY A 143 7.36 11.44 11.15
CA GLY A 143 8.57 12.13 10.67
C GLY A 143 9.85 11.58 11.32
N GLU A 144 10.99 11.76 10.66
CA GLU A 144 12.27 11.28 11.18
C GLU A 144 12.88 12.29 12.15
N HIS A 145 12.96 11.95 13.43
CA HIS A 145 13.62 12.79 14.42
C HIS A 145 14.24 11.95 15.54
N PRO A 146 15.56 12.05 15.80
CA PRO A 146 16.26 11.13 16.72
C PRO A 146 15.78 11.21 18.17
N THR A 147 15.41 12.40 18.65
CA THR A 147 14.94 12.60 20.03
C THR A 147 13.42 12.69 20.18
N MET A 148 12.72 13.28 19.21
CA MET A 148 11.26 13.40 19.26
C MET A 148 10.57 12.10 18.87
N ASN A 149 11.08 11.39 17.86
CA ASN A 149 10.52 10.14 17.35
C ASN A 149 11.53 8.99 17.41
N PRO A 150 12.13 8.70 18.60
CA PRO A 150 13.03 7.56 18.74
C PRO A 150 12.24 6.26 18.53
N ILE A 151 12.96 5.17 18.22
CA ILE A 151 12.32 3.87 17.98
C ILE A 151 11.48 3.43 19.19
N GLU A 152 11.90 3.75 20.42
CA GLU A 152 11.19 3.45 21.65
C GLU A 152 9.79 4.07 21.68
N TYR A 153 9.63 5.30 21.18
CA TYR A 153 8.31 5.93 21.06
C TYR A 153 7.41 5.20 20.06
N ILE A 154 7.97 4.75 18.93
CA ILE A 154 7.21 3.98 17.94
C ILE A 154 6.76 2.63 18.52
N LEU A 155 7.66 1.94 19.23
CA LEU A 155 7.37 0.65 19.88
C LEU A 155 6.32 0.79 20.98
N GLU A 156 6.43 1.85 21.81
CA GLU A 156 5.43 2.16 22.83
C GLU A 156 4.07 2.47 22.18
N SER A 157 4.05 3.23 21.09
CA SER A 157 2.84 3.54 20.33
C SER A 157 2.16 2.28 19.80
N ILE A 158 2.93 1.35 19.20
CA ILE A 158 2.41 0.05 18.71
C ILE A 158 1.80 -0.75 19.87
N LYS A 159 2.48 -0.78 21.02
CA LYS A 159 1.97 -1.46 22.22
C LYS A 159 0.66 -0.84 22.71
N THR A 160 0.58 0.50 22.76
CA THR A 160 -0.63 1.23 23.10
C THR A 160 -1.76 0.85 22.15
N ILE A 161 -1.55 0.95 20.84
CA ILE A 161 -2.55 0.62 19.80
C ILE A 161 -3.10 -0.80 19.96
N TYR A 162 -2.25 -1.81 20.16
CA TYR A 162 -2.71 -3.19 20.33
C TYR A 162 -3.36 -3.47 21.68
N SER A 163 -3.12 -2.63 22.69
CA SER A 163 -3.74 -2.76 24.01
C SER A 163 -5.17 -2.25 24.05
N ILE A 164 -5.54 -1.32 23.16
CA ILE A 164 -6.88 -0.76 23.07
C ILE A 164 -7.85 -1.79 22.48
N LYS A 165 -8.99 -1.92 23.15
CA LYS A 165 -10.17 -2.67 22.70
C LYS A 165 -11.41 -1.96 23.23
N GLU A 166 -11.94 -1.02 22.45
CA GLU A 166 -13.14 -0.29 22.85
C GLU A 166 -14.40 -1.01 22.37
N GLY A 167 -15.18 -1.57 23.31
CA GLY A 167 -16.36 -2.36 22.99
C GLY A 167 -16.07 -3.57 22.10
N LYS A 168 -16.45 -3.49 20.82
CA LYS A 168 -16.16 -4.52 19.79
C LYS A 168 -15.03 -4.12 18.82
N GLY A 169 -14.45 -2.94 19.05
CA GLY A 169 -13.28 -2.41 18.38
C GLY A 169 -12.03 -3.22 18.72
N ALA A 170 -11.15 -3.36 17.73
CA ALA A 170 -9.81 -3.90 17.92
C ALA A 170 -8.98 -3.60 16.66
N ILE A 171 -7.87 -2.88 16.80
CA ILE A 171 -6.84 -2.85 15.75
C ILE A 171 -6.10 -4.20 15.73
N ARG A 172 -6.15 -4.89 14.58
CA ARG A 172 -5.67 -6.28 14.43
C ARG A 172 -4.42 -6.40 13.55
N ARG A 173 -3.99 -5.30 12.91
CA ARG A 173 -2.74 -5.21 12.15
C ARG A 173 -2.29 -3.76 12.09
N VAL A 174 -1.06 -3.51 12.49
CA VAL A 174 -0.39 -2.22 12.43
C VAL A 174 0.76 -2.31 11.42
N ASN A 175 0.64 -1.65 10.28
CA ASN A 175 1.76 -1.40 9.38
C ASN A 175 2.52 -0.16 9.86
N VAL A 176 3.80 -0.06 9.53
CA VAL A 176 4.66 1.04 10.00
C VAL A 176 5.40 1.67 8.83
N ASN A 177 5.22 2.97 8.64
CA ASN A 177 5.94 3.81 7.71
C ASN A 177 6.76 4.84 8.49
N ILE A 178 8.03 4.50 8.69
CA ILE A 178 9.04 5.37 9.30
C ILE A 178 10.31 5.29 8.47
N ALA A 179 11.18 6.30 8.60
CA ALA A 179 12.43 6.39 7.85
C ALA A 179 13.34 5.15 7.99
N ALA A 180 14.25 5.00 7.03
CA ALA A 180 15.23 3.93 6.99
C ALA A 180 16.02 3.85 8.31
N THR A 181 16.16 2.64 8.86
CA THR A 181 16.84 2.45 10.15
C THR A 181 17.71 1.20 10.17
N THR A 182 18.21 0.83 11.34
CA THR A 182 19.15 -0.28 11.53
C THR A 182 18.43 -1.63 11.60
N VAL A 183 19.16 -2.71 11.30
CA VAL A 183 18.69 -4.10 11.48
C VAL A 183 18.19 -4.35 12.90
N GLU A 184 18.82 -3.74 13.91
CA GLU A 184 18.40 -3.85 15.31
C GLU A 184 17.01 -3.24 15.52
N ASN A 185 16.76 -2.04 15.01
CA ASN A 185 15.47 -1.38 15.13
C ASN A 185 14.38 -2.12 14.34
N TYR A 186 14.71 -2.67 13.17
CA TYR A 186 13.80 -3.55 12.44
C TYR A 186 13.47 -4.84 13.21
N ARG A 187 14.43 -5.44 13.92
CA ARG A 187 14.16 -6.57 14.81
C ARG A 187 13.22 -6.18 15.94
N LYS A 188 13.42 -5.02 16.57
CA LYS A 188 12.49 -4.50 17.59
C LYS A 188 11.07 -4.32 17.04
N LEU A 189 10.93 -3.82 15.80
CA LEU A 189 9.62 -3.71 15.13
C LEU A 189 8.99 -5.10 14.86
N LYS A 190 9.79 -6.07 14.41
CA LYS A 190 9.31 -7.46 14.24
C LYS A 190 8.80 -8.03 15.56
N ASP A 191 9.56 -7.85 16.64
CA ASP A 191 9.21 -8.33 17.98
C ASP A 191 7.96 -7.62 18.53
N ALA A 192 7.73 -6.36 18.16
CA ALA A 192 6.51 -5.62 18.46
C ALA A 192 5.27 -6.08 17.65
N GLY A 193 5.43 -6.99 16.70
CA GLY A 193 4.33 -7.55 15.93
C GLY A 193 3.74 -6.56 14.91
N ILE A 194 4.60 -5.91 14.13
CA ILE A 194 4.12 -5.14 12.97
C ILE A 194 3.62 -6.06 11.86
N GLY A 195 2.69 -5.55 11.06
CA GLY A 195 2.17 -6.22 9.86
C GLY A 195 3.12 -6.07 8.67
N THR A 196 3.31 -4.86 8.18
CA THR A 196 4.20 -4.54 7.05
C THR A 196 5.05 -3.34 7.40
N TYR A 197 6.36 -3.42 7.14
CA TYR A 197 7.21 -2.23 7.12
C TYR A 197 7.12 -1.59 5.75
N ILE A 198 6.75 -0.31 5.71
CA ILE A 198 6.56 0.45 4.47
C ILE A 198 7.65 1.51 4.42
N LEU A 199 8.30 1.64 3.27
CA LEU A 199 9.23 2.72 2.99
C LEU A 199 9.17 3.02 1.49
N PHE A 200 8.85 4.25 1.15
CA PHE A 200 8.90 4.70 -0.24
C PHE A 200 10.34 5.07 -0.57
N GLN A 201 10.84 4.57 -1.69
CA GLN A 201 12.12 5.03 -2.24
C GLN A 201 12.02 6.47 -2.73
N GLU A 202 10.79 6.94 -3.01
CA GLU A 202 10.48 8.28 -3.53
C GLU A 202 10.87 8.41 -5.00
N THR A 203 12.16 8.34 -5.30
CA THR A 203 12.74 8.21 -6.63
C THR A 203 13.97 7.29 -6.60
N TYR A 204 14.12 6.45 -7.62
CA TYR A 204 15.26 5.57 -7.80
C TYR A 204 16.42 6.24 -8.54
N HIS A 205 16.24 7.43 -9.13
CA HIS A 205 17.34 8.14 -9.76
C HIS A 205 18.22 8.83 -8.71
N ARG A 206 19.46 8.36 -8.51
CA ARG A 206 20.33 8.84 -7.41
C ARG A 206 20.50 10.36 -7.39
N ALA A 207 20.86 10.97 -8.52
CA ALA A 207 21.12 12.41 -8.55
C ALA A 207 19.86 13.22 -8.23
N ASP A 208 18.70 12.73 -8.67
CA ASP A 208 17.42 13.40 -8.38
C ASP A 208 17.05 13.18 -6.90
N TYR A 209 17.28 11.98 -6.36
CA TYR A 209 17.07 11.67 -4.96
C TYR A 209 17.88 12.60 -4.05
N GLU A 210 19.18 12.78 -4.32
CA GLU A 210 20.04 13.66 -3.53
C GLU A 210 19.60 15.14 -3.63
N ALA A 211 19.14 15.57 -4.81
CA ALA A 211 18.60 16.92 -5.01
C ALA A 211 17.28 17.13 -4.25
N LEU A 212 16.40 16.12 -4.23
CA LEU A 212 15.12 16.16 -3.52
C LEU A 212 15.29 16.02 -1.99
N HIS A 213 16.42 15.47 -1.53
CA HIS A 213 16.75 15.23 -0.12
C HIS A 213 18.07 15.92 0.28
N PRO A 214 18.15 17.27 0.22
CA PRO A 214 19.41 18.00 0.36
C PRO A 214 20.04 17.94 1.75
N THR A 215 19.28 17.57 2.80
CA THR A 215 19.75 17.58 4.18
C THR A 215 19.05 16.54 5.05
N GLY A 216 19.75 16.04 6.07
CA GLY A 216 19.23 15.07 7.05
C GLY A 216 19.63 13.64 6.71
N PRO A 217 19.34 12.64 7.58
CA PRO A 217 19.74 11.25 7.34
C PRO A 217 19.20 10.66 6.03
N LYS A 218 18.04 11.14 5.58
CA LYS A 218 17.43 10.72 4.32
C LYS A 218 18.19 11.18 3.07
N SER A 219 19.24 12.00 3.18
CA SER A 219 20.05 12.37 2.00
C SER A 219 20.92 11.22 1.47
N ASP A 220 21.18 10.19 2.29
CA ASP A 220 21.96 9.03 1.88
C ASP A 220 21.11 8.05 1.06
N TYR A 221 21.25 8.15 -0.27
CA TYR A 221 20.56 7.28 -1.23
C TYR A 221 20.79 5.80 -0.94
N ALA A 222 22.06 5.38 -0.77
CA ALA A 222 22.39 3.96 -0.62
C ALA A 222 21.80 3.40 0.68
N TYR A 223 21.95 4.15 1.78
CA TYR A 223 21.36 3.76 3.05
C TYR A 223 19.83 3.64 2.96
N HIS A 224 19.15 4.55 2.27
CA HIS A 224 17.70 4.48 2.10
C HIS A 224 17.26 3.33 1.19
N THR A 225 17.93 3.10 0.07
CA THR A 225 17.61 2.02 -0.89
C THR A 225 17.84 0.63 -0.28
N GLU A 226 18.90 0.46 0.52
CA GLU A 226 19.22 -0.82 1.20
C GLU A 226 18.38 -1.05 2.48
N ALA A 227 17.41 -0.19 2.78
CA ALA A 227 16.62 -0.31 4.01
C ALA A 227 15.74 -1.56 4.04
N MET A 228 15.24 -2.02 2.88
CA MET A 228 14.43 -3.24 2.80
C MET A 228 15.26 -4.49 3.06
N ASP A 229 16.52 -4.54 2.62
CA ASP A 229 17.47 -5.58 3.01
C ASP A 229 17.64 -5.63 4.51
N ARG A 230 17.87 -4.48 5.15
CA ARG A 230 18.03 -4.40 6.61
C ARG A 230 16.75 -4.81 7.34
N ALA A 231 15.58 -4.48 6.80
CA ALA A 231 14.29 -4.91 7.36
C ALA A 231 14.11 -6.43 7.30
N MET A 232 14.41 -7.06 6.14
CA MET A 232 14.35 -8.51 5.98
C MET A 232 15.39 -9.24 6.82
N GLN A 233 16.60 -8.70 6.95
CA GLN A 233 17.63 -9.19 7.89
C GLN A 233 17.20 -9.05 9.36
N GLY A 234 16.39 -8.03 9.66
CA GLY A 234 15.73 -7.84 10.96
C GLY A 234 14.60 -8.84 11.23
N GLY A 235 14.22 -9.66 10.24
CA GLY A 235 13.17 -10.67 10.33
C GLY A 235 11.79 -10.18 9.88
N ILE A 236 11.67 -8.98 9.32
CA ILE A 236 10.43 -8.47 8.73
C ILE A 236 10.27 -9.06 7.33
N ASP A 237 9.30 -9.94 7.15
CA ASP A 237 9.05 -10.71 5.94
C ASP A 237 7.97 -10.08 5.03
N ASP A 238 7.14 -9.20 5.56
CA ASP A 238 6.22 -8.37 4.78
C ASP A 238 6.78 -6.94 4.70
N VAL A 239 7.35 -6.57 3.55
CA VAL A 239 7.78 -5.18 3.26
C VAL A 239 6.92 -4.53 2.18
N GLY A 240 6.81 -3.20 2.21
CA GLY A 240 6.06 -2.40 1.25
C GLY A 240 6.93 -1.30 0.64
N ILE A 241 7.17 -1.38 -0.67
CA ILE A 241 7.94 -0.38 -1.41
C ILE A 241 7.01 0.62 -2.11
N GLY A 242 7.54 1.74 -2.58
CA GLY A 242 6.76 2.72 -3.34
C GLY A 242 7.61 3.82 -3.96
N VAL A 243 7.01 4.54 -4.89
CA VAL A 243 7.55 5.70 -5.60
C VAL A 243 6.57 6.85 -5.42
N LEU A 244 7.07 8.06 -5.17
CA LEU A 244 6.25 9.25 -5.20
C LEU A 244 6.21 9.78 -6.63
N PHE A 245 5.20 9.34 -7.36
CA PHE A 245 5.04 9.67 -8.77
C PHE A 245 4.74 11.16 -8.95
N GLY A 246 5.39 11.77 -9.94
CA GLY A 246 5.23 13.20 -10.24
C GLY A 246 6.36 14.08 -9.72
N LEU A 247 7.29 13.54 -8.92
CA LEU A 247 8.53 14.25 -8.59
C LEU A 247 9.41 14.37 -9.83
N GLU A 248 9.75 13.24 -10.43
CA GLU A 248 10.80 13.13 -11.44
C GLU A 248 10.45 12.09 -12.53
N ARG A 249 11.48 11.54 -13.19
CA ARG A 249 11.44 10.63 -14.35
C ARG A 249 10.63 9.36 -14.09
N TYR A 250 9.31 9.42 -14.24
CA TYR A 250 8.42 8.31 -13.86
C TYR A 250 8.78 6.95 -14.49
N MET A 251 9.27 6.92 -15.74
CA MET A 251 9.67 5.68 -16.40
C MET A 251 10.94 5.09 -15.77
N TYR A 252 11.90 5.94 -15.38
CA TYR A 252 13.10 5.50 -14.66
C TYR A 252 12.71 4.91 -13.29
N ASP A 253 11.86 5.61 -12.55
CA ASP A 253 11.41 5.16 -11.23
C ASP A 253 10.56 3.90 -11.30
N PHE A 254 9.75 3.76 -12.36
CA PHE A 254 8.99 2.54 -12.62
C PHE A 254 9.90 1.32 -12.86
N ILE A 255 10.96 1.49 -13.65
CA ILE A 255 11.96 0.43 -13.88
C ILE A 255 12.68 0.10 -12.57
N GLY A 256 13.18 1.12 -11.85
CA GLY A 256 13.86 0.94 -10.56
C GLY A 256 12.98 0.24 -9.52
N LEU A 257 11.68 0.57 -9.47
CA LEU A 257 10.70 -0.07 -8.60
C LEU A 257 10.57 -1.58 -8.88
N LEU A 258 10.55 -1.97 -10.15
CA LEU A 258 10.50 -3.37 -10.55
C LEU A 258 11.83 -4.09 -10.31
N MET A 259 12.97 -3.45 -10.56
CA MET A 259 14.29 -3.99 -10.21
C MET A 259 14.42 -4.24 -8.69
N HIS A 260 13.86 -3.34 -7.86
CA HIS A 260 13.83 -3.54 -6.42
C HIS A 260 12.92 -4.74 -6.03
N ALA A 261 11.77 -4.89 -6.67
CA ALA A 261 10.92 -6.06 -6.45
C ALA A 261 11.61 -7.38 -6.88
N GLU A 262 12.31 -7.37 -8.02
CA GLU A 262 13.12 -8.50 -8.51
C GLU A 262 14.26 -8.85 -7.56
N HIS A 263 14.93 -7.82 -7.01
CA HIS A 263 15.99 -7.97 -6.01
C HIS A 263 15.49 -8.68 -4.75
N LEU A 264 14.39 -8.17 -4.16
CA LEU A 264 13.83 -8.75 -2.95
C LEU A 264 13.39 -10.20 -3.16
N GLU A 265 12.72 -10.51 -4.29
CA GLU A 265 12.32 -11.88 -4.60
C GLU A 265 13.53 -12.79 -4.84
N ALA A 266 14.55 -12.34 -5.57
CA ALA A 266 15.73 -13.14 -5.88
C ALA A 266 16.59 -13.43 -4.64
N LYS A 267 16.78 -12.44 -3.76
CA LYS A 267 17.69 -12.53 -2.62
C LYS A 267 17.07 -13.16 -1.38
N TYR A 268 15.81 -12.84 -1.11
CA TYR A 268 15.13 -13.25 0.13
C TYR A 268 14.02 -14.29 -0.12
N GLY A 269 13.76 -14.67 -1.38
CA GLY A 269 12.77 -15.68 -1.75
C GLY A 269 11.32 -15.16 -1.77
N CYS A 270 11.10 -13.91 -1.41
CA CYS A 270 9.81 -13.23 -1.53
C CYS A 270 10.01 -11.75 -1.90
N GLY A 271 9.29 -11.30 -2.92
CA GLY A 271 9.22 -9.88 -3.27
C GLY A 271 8.40 -9.06 -2.25
N PRO A 272 8.16 -7.78 -2.54
CA PRO A 272 7.37 -6.91 -1.65
C PRO A 272 5.93 -7.41 -1.48
N HIS A 273 5.41 -7.32 -0.25
CA HIS A 273 4.02 -7.61 0.06
C HIS A 273 3.09 -6.58 -0.60
N THR A 274 3.51 -5.31 -0.63
CA THR A 274 2.76 -4.23 -1.28
C THR A 274 3.66 -3.28 -2.06
N ILE A 275 3.09 -2.71 -3.12
CA ILE A 275 3.58 -1.50 -3.77
C ILE A 275 2.57 -0.37 -3.54
N SER A 276 3.04 0.75 -3.02
CA SER A 276 2.27 1.99 -2.94
C SER A 276 2.60 2.87 -4.14
N VAL A 277 1.56 3.49 -4.72
CA VAL A 277 1.68 4.36 -5.90
C VAL A 277 1.16 5.78 -5.63
N PRO A 278 1.65 6.49 -4.60
CA PRO A 278 1.22 7.87 -4.36
C PRO A 278 1.67 8.80 -5.51
N ARG A 279 0.81 9.75 -5.90
CA ARG A 279 1.22 10.92 -6.69
C ARG A 279 1.53 12.10 -5.78
N ILE A 280 2.42 13.00 -6.22
CA ILE A 280 2.64 14.29 -5.58
C ILE A 280 1.31 15.06 -5.50
N CYS A 281 1.05 15.69 -4.37
CA CYS A 281 -0.17 16.44 -4.11
C CYS A 281 0.20 17.79 -3.51
N PRO A 282 -0.69 18.79 -3.63
CA PRO A 282 -0.52 20.04 -2.89
C PRO A 282 -0.43 19.77 -1.39
N ALA A 283 0.38 20.59 -0.73
CA ALA A 283 0.50 20.65 0.72
C ALA A 283 0.89 22.08 1.14
N ASP A 284 0.90 22.34 2.44
CA ASP A 284 1.51 23.58 2.97
C ASP A 284 2.93 23.74 2.41
N ASP A 285 3.28 24.94 1.96
CA ASP A 285 4.54 25.30 1.28
C ASP A 285 5.01 24.44 0.09
N ILE A 286 4.19 23.51 -0.41
CA ILE A 286 4.52 22.63 -1.56
C ILE A 286 3.54 22.84 -2.71
N ASN A 287 4.06 23.29 -3.85
CA ASN A 287 3.32 23.37 -5.11
C ASN A 287 3.72 22.24 -6.08
N PRO A 288 2.83 21.31 -6.44
CA PRO A 288 3.12 20.24 -7.40
C PRO A 288 3.53 20.73 -8.79
N ASP A 289 3.09 21.92 -9.20
CA ASP A 289 3.42 22.48 -10.52
C ASP A 289 4.88 22.89 -10.65
N GLU A 290 5.62 22.96 -9.53
CA GLU A 290 7.07 23.19 -9.52
C GLU A 290 7.86 21.94 -9.93
N PHE A 291 7.20 20.77 -9.98
CA PHE A 291 7.81 19.52 -10.43
C PHE A 291 7.48 19.27 -11.90
N ALA A 292 8.51 19.03 -12.72
CA ALA A 292 8.38 18.97 -14.18
C ALA A 292 7.66 17.71 -14.71
N ASN A 293 7.36 16.73 -13.85
CA ASN A 293 6.96 15.38 -14.26
C ASN A 293 5.59 14.93 -13.70
N VAL A 294 4.68 15.88 -13.42
CA VAL A 294 3.32 15.55 -12.97
C VAL A 294 2.65 14.55 -13.91
N ILE A 295 2.10 13.48 -13.33
CA ILE A 295 1.57 12.34 -14.09
C ILE A 295 0.06 12.50 -14.30
N SER A 296 -0.40 12.39 -15.55
CA SER A 296 -1.83 12.40 -15.88
C SER A 296 -2.57 11.18 -15.34
N ASP A 297 -3.91 11.27 -15.27
CA ASP A 297 -4.73 10.13 -14.84
C ASP A 297 -4.53 8.92 -15.77
N GLU A 298 -4.40 9.13 -17.08
CA GLU A 298 -4.18 8.06 -18.05
C GLU A 298 -2.85 7.33 -17.83
N ILE A 299 -1.76 8.07 -17.59
CA ILE A 299 -0.47 7.45 -17.30
C ILE A 299 -0.53 6.71 -15.96
N PHE A 300 -1.18 7.29 -14.95
CA PHE A 300 -1.34 6.65 -13.65
C PHE A 300 -2.13 5.32 -13.72
N GLU A 301 -3.23 5.32 -14.48
CA GLU A 301 -3.98 4.10 -14.80
C GLU A 301 -3.10 3.05 -15.49
N HIS A 302 -2.26 3.49 -16.44
CA HIS A 302 -1.34 2.62 -17.15
C HIS A 302 -0.27 2.02 -16.22
N ILE A 303 0.33 2.83 -15.35
CA ILE A 303 1.28 2.38 -14.31
C ILE A 303 0.65 1.29 -13.45
N VAL A 304 -0.56 1.51 -12.93
CA VAL A 304 -1.25 0.52 -12.07
C VAL A 304 -1.51 -0.78 -12.83
N ALA A 305 -1.98 -0.69 -14.07
CA ALA A 305 -2.25 -1.87 -14.89
C ALA A 305 -0.99 -2.68 -15.17
N VAL A 306 0.10 -2.02 -15.60
CA VAL A 306 1.35 -2.69 -15.93
C VAL A 306 2.03 -3.25 -14.68
N LEU A 307 2.01 -2.55 -13.53
CA LEU A 307 2.48 -3.12 -12.27
C LEU A 307 1.70 -4.42 -11.93
N ARG A 308 0.39 -4.47 -12.21
CA ARG A 308 -0.43 -5.66 -11.88
C ARG A 308 -0.08 -6.82 -12.78
N ILE A 309 0.34 -6.53 -14.01
CA ILE A 309 0.85 -7.52 -14.97
C ILE A 309 2.25 -8.01 -14.52
N ALA A 310 3.14 -7.10 -14.14
CA ALA A 310 4.53 -7.38 -13.79
C ALA A 310 4.68 -8.14 -12.46
N VAL A 311 3.98 -7.72 -11.43
CA VAL A 311 4.03 -8.33 -10.08
C VAL A 311 2.64 -8.78 -9.65
N PRO A 312 2.10 -9.85 -10.25
CA PRO A 312 0.69 -10.24 -10.13
C PRO A 312 0.25 -10.60 -8.71
N TYR A 313 1.21 -10.92 -7.85
CA TYR A 313 1.02 -11.37 -6.48
C TYR A 313 1.16 -10.26 -5.43
N THR A 314 1.78 -9.15 -5.78
CA THR A 314 2.05 -8.03 -4.87
C THR A 314 0.80 -7.16 -4.74
N GLY A 315 0.42 -6.86 -3.49
CA GLY A 315 -0.69 -5.97 -3.22
C GLY A 315 -0.39 -4.55 -3.71
N MET A 316 -1.42 -3.81 -4.10
CA MET A 316 -1.29 -2.40 -4.48
C MET A 316 -2.12 -1.51 -3.59
N ILE A 317 -1.52 -0.40 -3.17
CA ILE A 317 -2.12 0.59 -2.29
C ILE A 317 -2.35 1.89 -3.05
N VAL A 318 -3.58 2.39 -3.01
CA VAL A 318 -3.94 3.75 -3.40
C VAL A 318 -4.59 4.47 -2.21
N SER A 319 -4.08 5.66 -1.90
CA SER A 319 -4.55 6.47 -0.78
C SER A 319 -5.61 7.47 -1.22
N THR A 320 -6.08 8.28 -0.27
CA THR A 320 -7.00 9.40 -0.50
C THR A 320 -6.33 10.64 -1.13
N ARG A 321 -5.08 10.53 -1.58
CA ARG A 321 -4.46 11.47 -2.53
C ARG A 321 -5.26 11.54 -3.83
N GLU A 322 -5.87 10.42 -4.21
CA GLU A 322 -6.60 10.28 -5.45
C GLU A 322 -8.09 10.61 -5.31
N SER A 323 -8.67 11.21 -6.35
CA SER A 323 -10.10 11.48 -6.42
C SER A 323 -10.92 10.18 -6.47
N ALA A 324 -12.20 10.23 -6.07
CA ALA A 324 -13.10 9.07 -6.16
C ALA A 324 -13.18 8.49 -7.59
N LYS A 325 -13.08 9.34 -8.62
CA LYS A 325 -13.08 8.94 -10.05
C LYS A 325 -11.84 8.11 -10.40
N VAL A 326 -10.66 8.62 -10.08
CA VAL A 326 -9.39 7.91 -10.36
C VAL A 326 -9.34 6.61 -9.58
N ARG A 327 -9.70 6.66 -8.28
CA ARG A 327 -9.80 5.46 -7.43
C ARG A 327 -10.72 4.40 -8.02
N ALA A 328 -11.90 4.76 -8.53
CA ALA A 328 -12.83 3.81 -9.17
C ALA A 328 -12.19 3.05 -10.34
N LYS A 329 -11.36 3.76 -11.13
CA LYS A 329 -10.73 3.22 -12.32
C LYS A 329 -9.56 2.30 -11.98
N VAL A 330 -8.66 2.71 -11.10
CA VAL A 330 -7.50 1.89 -10.70
C VAL A 330 -7.88 0.67 -9.85
N LEU A 331 -9.03 0.71 -9.17
CA LEU A 331 -9.64 -0.48 -8.53
C LEU A 331 -9.93 -1.61 -9.53
N GLN A 332 -10.27 -1.28 -10.78
CA GLN A 332 -10.48 -2.29 -11.81
C GLN A 332 -9.14 -2.87 -12.30
N LEU A 333 -8.11 -2.01 -12.38
CA LEU A 333 -6.85 -2.34 -13.05
C LEU A 333 -5.88 -3.13 -12.17
N GLY A 334 -5.84 -2.88 -10.86
CA GLY A 334 -4.87 -3.61 -10.03
C GLY A 334 -4.91 -3.36 -8.54
N VAL A 335 -5.53 -2.27 -8.08
CA VAL A 335 -5.52 -1.89 -6.66
C VAL A 335 -6.22 -2.94 -5.80
N SER A 336 -5.57 -3.32 -4.70
CA SER A 336 -6.07 -4.35 -3.77
C SER A 336 -6.35 -3.80 -2.36
N GLN A 337 -5.76 -2.66 -2.01
CA GLN A 337 -5.98 -2.01 -0.72
C GLN A 337 -6.15 -0.51 -0.92
N ILE A 338 -7.05 0.10 -0.15
CA ILE A 338 -7.24 1.54 -0.17
C ILE A 338 -7.42 2.09 1.25
N SER A 339 -7.02 3.34 1.47
CA SER A 339 -7.35 4.02 2.71
C SER A 339 -8.78 4.57 2.67
N GLY A 340 -9.50 4.55 3.80
CA GLY A 340 -10.86 5.09 3.90
C GLY A 340 -11.02 6.00 5.11
N GLY A 341 -11.86 7.04 5.02
CA GLY A 341 -12.09 7.98 6.12
C GLY A 341 -10.82 8.71 6.60
N SER A 342 -9.80 8.82 5.75
CA SER A 342 -8.45 9.17 6.19
C SER A 342 -8.33 10.62 6.67
N ARG A 343 -7.53 10.81 7.71
CA ARG A 343 -7.05 12.09 8.24
C ARG A 343 -5.53 12.10 8.11
N THR A 344 -4.99 13.17 7.52
CA THR A 344 -3.55 13.31 7.21
C THR A 344 -2.83 14.25 8.17
N SER A 345 -3.53 14.77 9.18
CA SER A 345 -3.02 15.56 10.29
C SER A 345 -2.63 14.69 11.49
N VAL A 346 -1.75 15.22 12.33
CA VAL A 346 -1.31 14.56 13.58
C VAL A 346 -2.42 14.68 14.62
N GLY A 347 -3.04 13.56 14.99
CA GLY A 347 -4.17 13.56 15.93
C GLY A 347 -5.49 14.03 15.31
N GLY A 348 -5.75 13.66 14.05
CA GLY A 348 -6.87 14.19 13.27
C GLY A 348 -8.20 13.43 13.39
N TYR A 349 -8.28 12.35 14.19
CA TYR A 349 -9.45 11.47 14.28
C TYR A 349 -10.37 11.75 15.49
N THR A 350 -9.89 12.40 16.56
CA THR A 350 -10.69 12.73 17.74
C THR A 350 -11.70 13.85 17.54
N HIS A 351 -11.61 14.60 16.43
CA HIS A 351 -12.49 15.73 16.13
C HIS A 351 -13.31 15.48 14.86
N GLU A 352 -14.60 15.85 14.90
CA GLU A 352 -15.48 15.73 13.73
C GLU A 352 -14.98 16.60 12.57
N GLU A 353 -14.64 17.86 12.87
CA GLU A 353 -14.02 18.78 11.92
C GLU A 353 -12.62 18.31 11.52
N ARG A 354 -12.24 18.53 10.25
CA ARG A 354 -10.90 18.21 9.77
C ARG A 354 -9.95 19.29 10.24
N ASP A 355 -9.06 18.94 11.17
CA ASP A 355 -7.87 19.73 11.46
C ASP A 355 -6.95 19.67 10.22
N GLU A 356 -6.81 20.81 9.55
CA GLU A 356 -5.96 20.98 8.37
C GLU A 356 -4.57 21.53 8.72
N GLU A 357 -4.34 22.00 9.96
CA GLU A 357 -3.13 22.73 10.35
C GLU A 357 -1.87 21.88 10.23
N THR A 358 -1.99 20.57 10.47
CA THR A 358 -0.84 19.65 10.49
C THR A 358 -0.89 18.61 9.38
N THR A 359 -1.63 18.84 8.28
CA THR A 359 -1.76 17.84 7.22
C THR A 359 -0.47 17.61 6.43
N GLN A 360 -0.16 16.35 6.10
CA GLN A 360 0.99 16.03 5.23
C GLN A 360 0.69 16.30 3.74
N PHE A 361 -0.57 16.24 3.34
CA PHE A 361 -1.03 16.51 1.98
C PHE A 361 -2.54 16.73 1.96
N ASP A 362 -3.00 17.42 0.92
CA ASP A 362 -4.41 17.66 0.67
C ASP A 362 -5.16 16.38 0.27
N VAL A 363 -6.19 16.06 1.05
CA VAL A 363 -7.03 14.88 0.81
C VAL A 363 -8.07 15.18 -0.29
N SER A 364 -7.94 14.50 -1.43
CA SER A 364 -8.90 14.54 -2.55
C SER A 364 -10.21 13.82 -2.25
N ASP A 365 -10.16 12.72 -1.50
CA ASP A 365 -11.34 11.93 -1.15
C ASP A 365 -11.67 12.06 0.35
N ARG A 366 -12.60 12.97 0.65
CA ARG A 366 -12.99 13.35 2.02
C ARG A 366 -14.14 12.53 2.61
N ARG A 367 -14.66 11.55 1.86
CA ARG A 367 -15.78 10.70 2.29
C ARG A 367 -15.44 9.93 3.57
N SER A 368 -16.46 9.73 4.40
CA SER A 368 -16.41 8.89 5.60
C SER A 368 -16.14 7.42 5.22
N LEU A 369 -15.79 6.60 6.22
CA LEU A 369 -15.60 5.17 5.97
C LEU A 369 -16.90 4.49 5.49
N ASP A 370 -18.05 4.85 6.07
CA ASP A 370 -19.36 4.27 5.68
C ASP A 370 -19.73 4.61 4.24
N GLU A 371 -19.50 5.86 3.81
CA GLU A 371 -19.70 6.27 2.41
C GLU A 371 -18.76 5.54 1.44
N ILE A 372 -17.51 5.31 1.82
CA ILE A 372 -16.54 4.57 0.99
C ILE A 372 -16.94 3.09 0.92
N VAL A 373 -17.37 2.48 2.03
CA VAL A 373 -17.89 1.11 2.06
C VAL A 373 -19.12 1.00 1.16
N GLY A 374 -20.09 1.91 1.29
CA GLY A 374 -21.27 1.99 0.44
C GLY A 374 -20.93 2.11 -1.05
N TRP A 375 -20.00 3.01 -1.38
CA TRP A 375 -19.52 3.22 -2.75
C TRP A 375 -18.86 1.96 -3.34
N LEU A 376 -18.01 1.28 -2.57
CA LEU A 376 -17.40 0.03 -3.03
C LEU A 376 -18.45 -1.05 -3.31
N LEU A 377 -19.50 -1.15 -2.47
CA LEU A 377 -20.60 -2.09 -2.68
C LEU A 377 -21.38 -1.77 -3.96
N ASP A 378 -21.63 -0.48 -4.24
CA ASP A 378 -22.30 -0.04 -5.46
C ASP A 378 -21.49 -0.37 -6.73
N LEU A 379 -20.16 -0.35 -6.61
CA LEU A 379 -19.24 -0.79 -7.68
C LEU A 379 -19.11 -2.32 -7.78
N GLY A 380 -19.73 -3.09 -6.88
CA GLY A 380 -19.66 -4.55 -6.85
C GLY A 380 -18.41 -5.12 -6.17
N TYR A 381 -17.67 -4.30 -5.42
CA TYR A 381 -16.53 -4.75 -4.62
C TYR A 381 -16.98 -5.25 -3.23
N ILE A 382 -16.07 -5.99 -2.57
CA ILE A 382 -16.22 -6.54 -1.23
C ILE A 382 -15.22 -5.83 -0.32
N PRO A 383 -15.64 -4.77 0.42
CA PRO A 383 -14.79 -4.15 1.43
C PRO A 383 -14.38 -5.19 2.48
N SER A 384 -13.11 -5.18 2.87
CA SER A 384 -12.53 -6.19 3.76
C SER A 384 -11.66 -5.53 4.82
N PHE A 385 -11.84 -5.95 6.06
CA PHE A 385 -11.01 -5.56 7.20
C PHE A 385 -10.14 -6.74 7.69
N CYS A 386 -9.94 -7.73 6.82
CA CYS A 386 -9.24 -8.97 7.14
C CYS A 386 -7.80 -8.73 7.60
N THR A 387 -7.41 -9.42 8.67
CA THR A 387 -6.05 -9.49 9.22
C THR A 387 -5.57 -10.92 9.43
N ALA A 388 -6.28 -11.90 8.84
CA ALA A 388 -6.07 -13.31 9.10
C ALA A 388 -4.72 -13.83 8.62
N CYS A 389 -4.16 -13.33 7.51
CA CYS A 389 -2.85 -13.81 7.03
C CYS A 389 -1.76 -13.57 8.07
N TYR A 390 -1.70 -12.36 8.60
CA TYR A 390 -0.77 -11.96 9.66
C TYR A 390 -0.88 -12.87 10.90
N ARG A 391 -2.11 -13.13 11.36
CA ARG A 391 -2.37 -13.83 12.63
C ARG A 391 -2.30 -15.35 12.54
N GLU A 392 -2.35 -15.90 11.33
CA GLU A 392 -2.18 -17.33 11.06
C GLU A 392 -0.74 -17.65 10.59
N GLY A 393 0.20 -16.71 10.72
CA GLY A 393 1.59 -16.91 10.31
C GLY A 393 1.76 -17.14 8.80
N ARG A 394 0.88 -16.57 7.99
CA ARG A 394 0.91 -16.55 6.53
C ARG A 394 1.48 -15.21 6.07
N THR A 395 2.77 -15.03 6.31
CA THR A 395 3.59 -13.87 5.91
C THR A 395 4.70 -14.35 4.97
N GLY A 396 5.32 -13.44 4.21
CA GLY A 396 6.43 -13.78 3.30
C GLY A 396 6.14 -14.94 2.33
N ASP A 397 7.04 -15.92 2.29
CA ASP A 397 7.01 -17.09 1.40
C ASP A 397 5.73 -17.95 1.55
N ARG A 398 5.23 -18.10 2.79
CA ARG A 398 4.01 -18.86 3.09
C ARG A 398 2.78 -18.23 2.45
N PHE A 399 2.67 -16.90 2.53
CA PHE A 399 1.61 -16.15 1.85
C PHE A 399 1.68 -16.35 0.35
N MET A 400 2.88 -16.19 -0.23
CA MET A 400 3.10 -16.33 -1.67
C MET A 400 2.78 -17.75 -2.16
N SER A 401 3.11 -18.78 -1.39
CA SER A 401 2.79 -20.18 -1.72
C SER A 401 1.28 -20.42 -1.83
N LEU A 402 0.48 -19.90 -0.90
CA LEU A 402 -0.98 -20.03 -0.92
C LEU A 402 -1.60 -19.28 -2.10
N LEU A 403 -1.07 -18.10 -2.39
CA LEU A 403 -1.52 -17.25 -3.49
C LEU A 403 -1.21 -17.88 -4.85
N LYS A 404 0.04 -18.32 -5.06
CA LYS A 404 0.51 -19.00 -6.29
C LYS A 404 -0.25 -20.31 -6.56
N ARG A 405 -0.66 -21.05 -5.51
CA ARG A 405 -1.47 -22.28 -5.63
C ARG A 405 -2.98 -22.05 -5.83
N GLY A 406 -3.44 -20.80 -5.88
CA GLY A 406 -4.86 -20.46 -6.02
C GLY A 406 -5.72 -20.82 -4.80
N GLN A 407 -5.11 -21.23 -3.67
CA GLN A 407 -5.83 -21.59 -2.45
C GLN A 407 -6.30 -20.36 -1.66
N ILE A 408 -5.79 -19.18 -2.00
CA ILE A 408 -6.14 -17.97 -1.27
C ILE A 408 -7.63 -17.63 -1.30
N ALA A 409 -8.35 -18.03 -2.36
CA ALA A 409 -9.79 -17.79 -2.47
C ALA A 409 -10.57 -18.51 -1.35
N ASN A 410 -10.11 -19.67 -0.91
CA ASN A 410 -10.71 -20.44 0.19
C ASN A 410 -10.46 -19.80 1.57
N CYS A 411 -9.55 -18.84 1.69
CA CYS A 411 -9.27 -18.15 2.94
C CYS A 411 -9.75 -16.69 2.88
N CYS A 412 -9.32 -15.94 1.87
CA CYS A 412 -9.54 -14.50 1.79
C CYS A 412 -10.97 -14.11 1.46
N GLN A 413 -11.68 -14.87 0.62
CA GLN A 413 -13.11 -14.61 0.34
C GLN A 413 -13.97 -14.74 1.59
N PRO A 414 -14.00 -15.89 2.30
CA PRO A 414 -14.82 -16.00 3.51
C PRO A 414 -14.37 -15.04 4.60
N ASN A 415 -13.06 -14.79 4.77
CA ASN A 415 -12.57 -13.80 5.73
C ASN A 415 -13.07 -12.39 5.39
N ALA A 416 -13.07 -11.98 4.12
CA ALA A 416 -13.61 -10.68 3.71
C ALA A 416 -15.09 -10.54 4.08
N LEU A 417 -15.91 -11.55 3.75
CA LEU A 417 -17.34 -11.54 4.07
C LEU A 417 -17.60 -11.49 5.59
N MET A 418 -16.85 -12.25 6.37
CA MET A 418 -16.97 -12.23 7.84
C MET A 418 -16.59 -10.87 8.41
N THR A 419 -15.47 -10.28 8.00
CA THR A 419 -15.08 -8.94 8.48
C THR A 419 -16.04 -7.85 8.02
N LEU A 420 -16.65 -8.00 6.84
CA LEU A 420 -17.68 -7.09 6.36
C LEU A 420 -18.99 -7.25 7.15
N LYS A 421 -19.35 -8.47 7.57
CA LYS A 421 -20.49 -8.69 8.46
C LYS A 421 -20.25 -8.08 9.84
N GLU A 422 -19.04 -8.18 10.38
CA GLU A 422 -18.67 -7.47 11.62
C GLU A 422 -18.89 -5.97 11.46
N TYR A 423 -18.46 -5.41 10.32
CA TYR A 423 -18.68 -3.99 10.03
C TYR A 423 -20.18 -3.62 9.97
N ALA A 424 -20.98 -4.45 9.30
CA ALA A 424 -22.43 -4.28 9.19
C ALA A 424 -23.16 -4.31 10.54
N GLU A 425 -22.70 -5.12 11.49
CA GLU A 425 -23.35 -5.23 12.80
C GLU A 425 -22.95 -4.12 13.78
N ASP A 426 -21.75 -3.56 13.61
CA ASP A 426 -21.16 -2.70 14.64
C ASP A 426 -21.07 -1.23 14.26
N TYR A 427 -20.94 -0.90 12.96
CA TYR A 427 -20.57 0.46 12.53
C TYR A 427 -21.36 0.99 11.33
N ALA A 428 -21.89 0.11 10.46
CA ALA A 428 -22.54 0.54 9.23
C ALA A 428 -23.85 1.29 9.46
N SER A 429 -24.12 2.30 8.63
CA SER A 429 -25.45 2.93 8.59
C SER A 429 -26.52 1.93 8.11
N PRO A 430 -27.82 2.13 8.41
CA PRO A 430 -28.87 1.21 7.98
C PRO A 430 -28.90 0.96 6.45
N ALA A 431 -28.60 2.00 5.66
CA ALA A 431 -28.55 1.90 4.20
C ALA A 431 -27.37 1.03 3.74
N VAL A 432 -26.18 1.24 4.30
CA VAL A 432 -24.98 0.45 3.97
C VAL A 432 -25.12 -0.98 4.49
N LYS A 433 -25.67 -1.19 5.68
CA LYS A 433 -25.96 -2.52 6.24
C LYS A 433 -26.82 -3.36 5.28
N THR A 434 -27.88 -2.78 4.72
CA THR A 434 -28.76 -3.47 3.75
C THR A 434 -27.98 -3.90 2.49
N LYS A 435 -27.11 -3.02 1.97
CA LYS A 435 -26.24 -3.36 0.82
C LYS A 435 -25.27 -4.49 1.16
N ILE A 436 -24.65 -4.44 2.35
CA ILE A 436 -23.73 -5.47 2.84
C ILE A 436 -24.43 -6.83 2.93
N GLU A 437 -25.62 -6.90 3.54
CA GLU A 437 -26.34 -8.16 3.71
C GLU A 437 -26.73 -8.78 2.37
N THR A 438 -27.18 -7.96 1.43
CA THR A 438 -27.47 -8.38 0.05
C THR A 438 -26.21 -8.93 -0.63
N LEU A 439 -25.08 -8.23 -0.51
CA LEU A 439 -23.82 -8.66 -1.10
C LEU A 439 -23.30 -9.96 -0.46
N ILE A 440 -23.36 -10.10 0.86
CA ILE A 440 -22.92 -11.32 1.56
C ILE A 440 -23.76 -12.53 1.14
N ALA A 441 -25.08 -12.38 1.04
CA ALA A 441 -25.98 -13.45 0.62
C ALA A 441 -25.66 -13.95 -0.80
N LYS A 442 -25.21 -13.06 -1.69
CA LYS A 442 -24.75 -13.41 -3.03
C LYS A 442 -23.35 -14.04 -3.01
N GLU A 443 -22.37 -13.34 -2.43
CA GLU A 443 -20.94 -13.66 -2.55
C GLU A 443 -20.50 -14.89 -1.72
N ILE A 444 -21.28 -15.30 -0.71
CA ILE A 444 -21.00 -16.53 0.03
C ILE A 444 -21.03 -17.76 -0.88
N ASN A 445 -21.84 -17.73 -1.94
CA ASN A 445 -21.94 -18.83 -2.91
C ASN A 445 -20.69 -18.97 -3.78
N ASN A 446 -19.86 -17.91 -3.85
CA ASN A 446 -18.62 -17.88 -4.62
C ASN A 446 -17.42 -18.45 -3.83
N VAL A 447 -17.61 -18.89 -2.57
CA VAL A 447 -16.57 -19.61 -1.82
C VAL A 447 -16.45 -21.03 -2.41
N PRO A 448 -15.31 -21.41 -3.05
CA PRO A 448 -15.24 -22.64 -3.85
C PRO A 448 -15.36 -23.93 -3.02
N ASN A 449 -14.69 -23.98 -1.87
CA ASN A 449 -14.71 -25.17 -1.01
C ASN A 449 -15.99 -25.20 -0.16
N ILE A 450 -16.80 -26.25 -0.35
CA ILE A 450 -18.09 -26.43 0.32
C ILE A 450 -17.97 -26.41 1.85
N LYS A 451 -16.99 -27.13 2.42
CA LYS A 451 -16.80 -27.20 3.89
C LYS A 451 -16.43 -25.83 4.47
N ILE A 452 -15.58 -25.09 3.74
CA ILE A 452 -15.21 -23.72 4.12
C ILE A 452 -16.41 -22.80 4.04
N ARG A 453 -17.22 -22.92 2.97
CA ARG A 453 -18.45 -22.15 2.80
C ARG A 453 -19.46 -22.41 3.92
N GLU A 454 -19.69 -23.67 4.28
CA GLU A 454 -20.56 -24.06 5.39
C GLU A 454 -20.08 -23.46 6.72
N ARG A 455 -18.79 -23.57 7.01
CA ARG A 455 -18.19 -22.94 8.20
C ARG A 455 -18.32 -21.42 8.18
N ALA A 456 -18.18 -20.80 7.01
CA ALA A 456 -18.30 -19.35 6.87
C ALA A 456 -19.75 -18.91 7.10
N VAL A 457 -20.74 -19.65 6.59
CA VAL A 457 -22.16 -19.43 6.86
C VAL A 457 -22.45 -19.51 8.36
N GLU A 458 -21.90 -20.51 9.06
CA GLU A 458 -22.08 -20.61 10.51
C GLU A 458 -21.43 -19.43 11.24
N ASN A 459 -20.19 -19.08 10.90
CA ASN A 459 -19.51 -17.93 11.49
C ASN A 459 -20.28 -16.63 11.24
N LEU A 460 -20.88 -16.43 10.06
CA LEU A 460 -21.72 -15.26 9.76
C LEU A 460 -22.95 -15.17 10.69
N LYS A 461 -23.58 -16.31 11.01
CA LYS A 461 -24.67 -16.35 12.00
C LYS A 461 -24.16 -16.02 13.40
N GLN A 462 -23.02 -16.60 13.79
CA GLN A 462 -22.40 -16.30 15.08
C GLN A 462 -22.00 -14.82 15.22
N ILE A 463 -21.59 -14.17 14.13
CA ILE A 463 -21.32 -12.73 14.10
C ILE A 463 -22.60 -11.92 14.33
N ALA A 464 -23.72 -12.29 13.72
CA ALA A 464 -25.01 -11.67 14.00
C ALA A 464 -25.43 -11.81 15.48
N LEU A 465 -24.99 -12.88 16.15
CA LEU A 465 -25.21 -13.12 17.59
C LEU A 465 -24.15 -12.45 18.50
N GLY A 466 -23.25 -11.64 17.95
CA GLY A 466 -22.28 -10.85 18.73
C GLY A 466 -20.88 -11.45 18.85
N LYS A 467 -20.61 -12.66 18.34
CA LYS A 467 -19.23 -13.20 18.31
C LYS A 467 -18.39 -12.46 17.26
N ARG A 468 -17.08 -12.32 17.50
CA ARG A 468 -16.18 -11.55 16.62
C ARG A 468 -14.89 -12.32 16.37
N ASP A 469 -14.15 -11.85 15.37
CA ASP A 469 -12.79 -12.23 15.03
C ASP A 469 -12.62 -13.69 14.54
N PHE A 470 -13.63 -14.19 13.83
CA PHE A 470 -13.50 -15.46 13.12
C PHE A 470 -12.52 -15.33 11.94
N ARG A 471 -11.76 -16.41 11.69
CA ARG A 471 -10.80 -16.47 10.59
C ARG A 471 -10.59 -17.88 10.05
N PHE A 472 -10.18 -17.92 8.78
CA PHE A 472 -9.76 -19.10 8.03
C PHE A 472 -8.28 -19.07 7.71
#